data_AF-A0A2N3CL28-F1
#
_entry.id   AF-A0A2N3CL28-F1
#
_cell.length_a   1.000
_cell.length_b   1.000
_cell.length_c   1.000
_cell.angle_alpha   90.00
_cell.angle_beta   90.00
_cell.angle_gamma   90.00
#
_symmetry.space_group_name_H-M   'P 1'
#
loop_
_entity.id
_entity.type
_entity.pdbx_description
1 polymer ?
#
loop_
_entity_poly.entity_id
_entity_poly.type
_entity_poly.pdbx_seq_one_letter_code
_entity_poly.pdbx_strand_id
1 'polypeptide(L)' 'MSPAKSDAILTRMMALHPKIIDLTLERVWRLLAAVGHPERDLPPVVHVAGTNGKGSTVAMIRAGLEGAGARCHVYTSP' A
#
# COMPACT_ATOMS: atom_id res chain seq x y z
N MET A 1 1.01 12.48 26.34
CA MET A 1 1.76 12.55 25.06
C MET A 1 0.76 12.96 23.99
N SER A 2 0.99 14.04 23.24
CA SER A 2 0.10 14.39 22.11
C SER A 2 0.16 13.25 21.09
N PRO A 3 -0.97 12.77 20.55
CA PRO A 3 -0.96 11.80 19.45
C PRO A 3 -0.15 12.37 18.28
N ALA A 4 0.55 11.50 17.54
CA ALA A 4 1.25 11.92 16.34
C ALA A 4 0.24 12.49 15.34
N LYS A 5 0.64 13.46 14.50
CA LYS A 5 -0.27 14.06 13.51
C LYS A 5 -0.92 13.00 12.60
N SER A 6 -0.19 11.92 12.30
CA SER A 6 -0.70 10.75 11.55
C SER A 6 -1.84 10.04 12.28
N ASP A 7 -1.75 9.87 13.60
CA ASP A 7 -2.73 9.12 14.39
C ASP A 7 -4.08 9.84 14.39
N ALA A 8 -4.07 11.16 14.44
CA ALA A 8 -5.29 11.98 14.35
C ALA A 8 -5.98 11.83 12.98
N ILE A 9 -5.19 11.79 11.90
CA ILE A 9 -5.71 11.56 10.55
C ILE A 9 -6.26 10.13 10.42
N LEU A 10 -5.51 9.13 10.88
CA LEU A 10 -5.91 7.73 10.87
C LEU A 10 -7.21 7.52 11.65
N THR A 11 -7.31 8.09 12.85
CA THR A 11 -8.52 8.02 13.68
C THR A 11 -9.73 8.59 12.94
N ARG A 12 -9.58 9.76 12.31
CA ARG A 12 -10.64 10.37 11.51
C ARG A 12 -11.04 9.49 10.33
N MET A 13 -10.06 8.94 9.60
CA MET A 13 -10.32 8.09 8.43
C MET A 13 -11.02 6.79 8.81
N MET A 14 -10.62 6.17 9.92
CA MET A 14 -11.24 4.95 10.45
C MET A 14 -12.71 5.18 10.85
N ALA A 15 -13.07 6.38 11.30
CA ALA A 15 -14.46 6.72 11.61
C ALA A 15 -15.37 6.89 10.37
N LEU A 16 -14.79 7.05 9.16
CA LEU A 16 -15.57 7.29 7.93
C LEU A 16 -16.11 6.01 7.28
N HIS A 17 -15.66 4.82 7.71
CA HIS A 17 -16.09 3.56 7.10
C HIS A 17 -16.61 2.58 8.16
N PRO A 18 -17.85 2.06 8.00
CA PRO A 18 -18.50 1.24 9.02
C PRO A 18 -17.90 -0.16 9.16
N LYS A 19 -17.15 -0.65 8.16
CA LYS A 19 -16.46 -1.95 8.20
C LYS A 19 -14.96 -1.75 8.34
N ILE A 20 -14.35 -2.45 9.29
CA ILE A 20 -12.88 -2.46 9.47
C ILE A 20 -12.21 -3.10 8.24
N ILE A 21 -12.79 -4.18 7.71
CA ILE A 21 -12.31 -4.85 6.50
C ILE A 21 -13.49 -5.03 5.54
N ASP A 22 -13.33 -4.50 4.33
CA ASP A 22 -14.27 -4.65 3.22
C ASP A 22 -13.45 -5.04 1.99
N LEU A 23 -13.58 -6.31 1.58
CA LEU A 23 -12.80 -6.91 0.50
C LEU A 23 -13.34 -6.57 -0.90
N THR A 24 -14.35 -5.71 -1.00
CA THR A 24 -14.85 -5.21 -2.28
C THR A 24 -13.96 -4.11 -2.84
N LEU A 25 -13.83 -4.05 -4.15
CA LEU A 25 -12.99 -3.05 -4.83
C LEU A 25 -13.77 -1.85 -5.37
N GLU A 26 -15.10 -1.87 -5.32
CA GLU A 26 -15.97 -0.85 -5.91
C GLU A 26 -15.59 0.58 -5.46
N ARG A 27 -15.31 0.76 -4.16
CA ARG A 27 -14.93 2.07 -3.60
C ARG A 27 -13.58 2.55 -4.15
N VAL A 28 -12.59 1.67 -4.25
CA VAL A 28 -11.27 2.04 -4.75
C VAL A 28 -11.32 2.31 -6.26
N TRP A 29 -12.08 1.53 -7.03
CA TRP A 29 -12.26 1.78 -8.46
C TRP A 29 -12.90 3.14 -8.75
N ARG A 30 -13.92 3.54 -7.97
CA ARG A 30 -14.51 4.88 -8.07
C ARG A 30 -13.50 5.99 -7.77
N LEU A 31 -12.67 5.80 -6.74
CA LEU A 31 -11.61 6.75 -6.40
C LEU A 31 -10.58 6.86 -7.53
N LEU A 32 -10.07 5.73 -8.03
CA LEU A 32 -9.09 5.69 -9.11
C LEU A 32 -9.61 6.36 -10.37
N ALA A 33 -10.89 6.14 -10.74
CA ALA A 33 -11.52 6.85 -11.85
C ALA A 33 -11.55 8.37 -11.63
N ALA A 34 -11.86 8.83 -10.40
CA ALA A 34 -11.90 10.25 -10.06
C ALA A 34 -10.53 10.94 -10.10
N VAL A 35 -9.44 10.18 -9.89
CA VAL A 35 -8.05 10.69 -9.93
C VAL A 35 -7.31 10.36 -11.23
N GLY A 36 -8.02 9.88 -12.25
CA GLY A 36 -7.44 9.66 -13.59
C GLY A 36 -6.63 8.38 -13.75
N HIS A 37 -6.94 7.33 -13.01
CA HIS A 37 -6.30 6.00 -13.08
C HIS A 37 -4.76 5.99 -12.93
N PRO A 38 -4.20 6.57 -11.85
CA PRO A 38 -2.75 6.61 -11.63
C PRO A 38 -2.11 5.22 -11.47
N GLU A 39 -2.90 4.21 -11.10
CA GLU A 39 -2.45 2.81 -11.01
C GLU A 39 -1.99 2.24 -12.36
N ARG A 40 -2.36 2.88 -13.47
CA ARG A 40 -1.98 2.46 -14.84
C ARG A 40 -0.66 3.07 -15.31
N ASP A 41 -0.12 4.03 -14.58
CA ASP A 41 1.14 4.73 -14.90
C ASP A 41 2.19 4.52 -13.80
N LEU A 42 2.24 3.29 -13.28
CA LEU A 42 3.25 2.89 -12.31
C LEU A 42 4.53 2.41 -13.01
N PRO A 43 5.72 2.66 -12.44
CA PRO A 43 6.94 1.98 -12.87
C PRO A 43 6.78 0.46 -12.71
N PRO A 44 7.66 -0.38 -13.30
CA PRO A 44 7.56 -1.83 -13.19
C PRO A 44 7.32 -2.32 -11.75
N VAL A 45 6.21 -3.06 -11.53
CA VAL A 45 5.74 -3.49 -10.21
C VAL A 45 5.86 -5.00 -10.05
N VAL A 46 6.41 -5.43 -8.91
CA VAL A 46 6.29 -6.82 -8.43
C VAL A 46 5.23 -6.85 -7.32
N HIS A 47 4.12 -7.57 -7.56
CA HIS A 47 3.04 -7.73 -6.58
C HIS A 47 3.19 -9.08 -5.85
N VAL A 48 3.31 -9.06 -4.51
CA VAL A 48 3.52 -10.27 -3.69
C VAL A 48 2.30 -10.56 -2.84
N ALA A 49 1.64 -11.69 -3.10
CA ALA A 49 0.52 -12.21 -2.32
C ALA A 49 0.90 -13.52 -1.62
N GLY A 50 0.20 -13.85 -0.53
CA GLY A 50 0.39 -15.11 0.21
C GLY A 50 0.04 -14.99 1.69
N THR A 51 -0.15 -16.12 2.36
CA THR A 51 -0.45 -16.15 3.80
C THR A 51 0.75 -15.69 4.63
N ASN A 52 1.92 -16.27 4.35
CA ASN A 52 3.17 -16.03 5.08
C ASN A 52 4.28 -15.53 4.15
N GLY A 53 5.32 -14.92 4.72
CA GLY A 53 6.55 -14.60 3.98
C GLY A 53 6.53 -13.37 3.09
N LYS A 54 5.37 -12.75 2.81
CA LYS A 54 5.24 -11.56 1.93
C LYS A 54 6.29 -10.47 2.22
N GLY A 55 6.40 -10.04 3.48
CA GLY A 55 7.34 -8.99 3.89
C GLY A 55 8.80 -9.40 3.67
N SER A 56 9.17 -10.61 4.06
CA SER A 56 10.53 -11.15 3.87
C SER A 56 10.87 -11.32 2.38
N THR A 57 9.92 -11.79 1.57
CA THR A 57 10.08 -11.89 0.11
C THR A 57 10.29 -10.52 -0.52
N VAL A 58 9.47 -9.53 -0.16
CA VAL A 58 9.64 -8.15 -0.63
C VAL A 58 11.00 -7.57 -0.22
N ALA A 59 11.43 -7.81 1.03
CA ALA A 59 12.74 -7.37 1.51
C ALA A 59 13.90 -7.99 0.72
N MET A 60 13.82 -9.29 0.42
CA MET A 60 14.83 -10.00 -0.37
C MET A 60 14.90 -9.47 -1.81
N ILE A 61 13.75 -9.28 -2.47
CA ILE A 61 13.66 -8.73 -3.83
C ILE A 61 14.25 -7.31 -3.85
N ARG A 62 13.85 -6.46 -2.90
CA ARG A 62 14.35 -5.09 -2.78
C ARG A 62 15.87 -5.07 -2.63
N ALA A 63 16.42 -5.86 -1.70
CA ALA A 63 17.85 -5.91 -1.46
C ALA A 63 18.64 -6.35 -2.70
N GLY A 64 18.13 -7.34 -3.45
CA GLY A 64 18.75 -7.77 -4.70
C GLY A 64 18.75 -6.68 -5.78
N LEU A 65 17.63 -5.98 -5.95
CA LEU A 65 17.50 -4.90 -6.93
C LEU A 65 18.33 -3.66 -6.56
N GLU A 66 18.31 -3.24 -5.30
CA GLU A 66 19.13 -2.14 -4.80
C GLU A 66 20.63 -2.49 -4.88
N GLY A 67 21.01 -3.74 -4.60
CA GLY A 67 22.37 -4.24 -4.78
C GLY A 67 22.84 -4.24 -6.24
N ALA A 68 21.90 -4.31 -7.20
CA ALA A 68 22.16 -4.16 -8.63
C ALA A 68 22.12 -2.68 -9.11
N GLY A 69 21.99 -1.72 -8.19
CA GLY A 69 21.99 -0.28 -8.50
C GLY A 69 20.62 0.29 -8.89
N ALA A 70 19.54 -0.48 -8.79
CA ALA A 70 18.19 0.03 -9.02
C ALA A 70 17.68 0.85 -7.82
N ARG A 71 16.79 1.80 -8.09
CA ARG A 71 16.03 2.49 -7.04
C ARG A 71 14.71 1.77 -6.83
N CYS A 72 14.44 1.32 -5.61
CA CYS A 72 13.24 0.55 -5.31
C CYS A 72 12.32 1.27 -4.32
N HIS A 73 11.03 1.31 -4.65
CA HIS A 73 9.97 1.74 -3.75
C HIS A 73 9.24 0.51 -3.20
N VAL A 74 8.89 0.54 -1.91
CA VAL A 74 8.26 -0.59 -1.24
C VAL A 74 7.01 -0.15 -0.49
N TYR A 75 5.95 -0.94 -0.66
CA TYR A 75 4.73 -0.88 0.13
C TYR A 75 4.54 -2.22 0.86
N THR A 76 4.55 -2.18 2.19
CA THR A 76 4.38 -3.34 3.09
C THR A 76 3.44 -2.97 4.23
N SER A 77 2.74 -3.96 4.78
CA SER A 77 1.73 -3.80 5.83
C SER A 77 2.03 -4.71 7.05
N PRO A 78 1.38 -4.53 8.23
CA PRO A 78 0.05 -3.94 8.44
C PRO A 78 -0.05 -2.49 7.99
#